data_AF-A0A6B0SV77-F1
#
_entry.id   AF-A0A6B0SV77-F1
#
_cell.length_a   1.000
_cell.length_b   1.000
_cell.length_c   1.000
_cell.angle_alpha   90.00
_cell.angle_beta   90.00
_cell.angle_gamma   90.00
#
_symmetry.space_group_name_H-M   'P 1'
#
loop_
_entity.id
_entity.type
_entity.pdbx_description
1 polymer ?
#
loop_
_entity_poly.entity_id
_entity_poly.type
_entity_poly.pdbx_seq_one_letter_code
_entity_poly.pdbx_strand_id
1 'polypeptide(L)' 'MTESECVECGGTVALHDDLEIGEIVDCETCGAELEVVDVSPPVLDRAPELEEDWGE' A
#
# COMPACT_ATOMS: atom_id res chain seq x y z
N MET A 1 -4.54 10.37 11.28
CA MET A 1 -4.43 10.05 9.85
C MET A 1 -3.03 10.42 9.42
N THR A 2 -2.27 9.44 8.94
CA THR A 2 -0.91 9.65 8.44
C THR A 2 -0.95 9.63 6.91
N GLU A 3 0.10 10.09 6.25
CA GLU A 3 0.18 10.12 4.78
C GLU A 3 1.53 9.56 4.34
N SER A 4 1.56 8.90 3.18
CA SER A 4 2.77 8.46 2.50
C SER A 4 2.67 8.71 1.00
N GLU A 5 3.76 8.49 0.27
CA GLU A 5 3.82 8.71 -1.18
C GLU A 5 3.60 7.39 -1.93
N CYS A 6 2.75 7.42 -2.96
CA CYS A 6 2.56 6.30 -3.87
C CYS A 6 3.82 6.11 -4.73
N VAL A 7 4.44 4.93 -4.63
CA VAL A 7 5.65 4.58 -5.40
C VAL A 7 5.44 4.53 -6.92
N GLU A 8 4.18 4.45 -7.37
CA GLU A 8 3.84 4.39 -8.79
C GLU A 8 3.72 5.76 -9.46
N CYS A 9 3.06 6.70 -8.78
CA CYS A 9 2.69 7.99 -9.39
C CYS A 9 3.20 9.22 -8.63
N GLY A 10 3.79 9.05 -7.45
CA GLY A 10 4.20 10.14 -6.57
C GLY A 10 3.04 10.87 -5.89
N GLY A 11 1.81 10.33 -5.98
CA GLY A 11 0.63 10.91 -5.34
C GLY A 11 0.61 10.67 -3.83
N THR A 12 -0.05 11.54 -3.08
CA THR A 12 -0.25 11.35 -1.63
C THR A 12 -1.30 10.28 -1.38
N VAL A 13 -0.99 9.32 -0.50
CA VAL A 13 -1.88 8.26 -0.03
C VAL A 13 -2.19 8.52 1.44
N ALA A 14 -3.47 8.70 1.75
CA ALA A 14 -3.93 8.86 3.13
C ALA A 14 -4.04 7.48 3.80
N LEU A 15 -3.48 7.37 5.00
CA LEU A 15 -3.35 6.14 5.77
C LEU A 15 -4.06 6.27 7.12
N HIS A 16 -4.69 5.19 7.56
CA HIS A 16 -5.30 5.10 8.88
C HIS A 16 -4.25 5.13 9.99
N ASP A 17 -4.65 5.56 11.20
CA ASP A 17 -3.75 5.62 12.36
C ASP A 17 -3.37 4.23 12.88
N ASP A 18 -4.20 3.22 12.60
CA ASP A 18 -4.03 1.83 13.01
C ASP A 18 -3.44 0.95 11.88
N LEU A 19 -2.59 1.53 11.04
CA LEU A 19 -1.99 0.87 9.87
C LEU A 19 -1.18 -0.37 10.26
N GLU A 20 -1.32 -1.45 9.50
CA GLU A 20 -0.59 -2.71 9.72
C GLU A 20 0.36 -3.05 8.57
N ILE A 21 1.54 -3.61 8.87
CA ILE A 21 2.44 -4.14 7.83
C ILE A 21 1.74 -5.32 7.13
N GLY A 22 1.75 -5.31 5.80
CA GLY A 22 1.02 -6.27 4.96
C GLY A 22 -0.41 -5.83 4.61
N GLU A 23 -0.88 -4.70 5.12
CA GLU A 23 -2.16 -4.12 4.70
C GLU A 23 -2.07 -3.65 3.25
N ILE A 24 -3.12 -3.95 2.48
CA ILE A 24 -3.26 -3.49 1.09
C ILE A 24 -4.10 -2.22 1.06
N VAL A 25 -3.57 -1.18 0.42
CA VAL A 25 -4.22 0.13 0.27
C VAL A 25 -4.25 0.54 -1.20
N ASP A 26 -5.37 1.11 -1.63
CA ASP A 26 -5.53 1.62 -3.00
C ASP A 26 -5.05 3.07 -3.12
N CYS A 27 -4.24 3.34 -4.14
CA CYS A 27 -3.93 4.72 -4.49
C CYS A 27 -5.10 5.35 -5.26
N GLU A 28 -5.87 6.21 -4.59
CA GLU A 28 -6.99 6.98 -5.19
C GLU A 28 -6.58 7.89 -6.37
N THR A 29 -5.27 8.10 -6.61
CA THR A 29 -4.76 8.90 -7.73
C THR A 29 -4.55 8.09 -9.01
N CYS A 30 -3.92 6.91 -8.93
CA CYS A 30 -3.58 6.10 -10.11
C CYS A 30 -4.24 4.73 -10.16
N GLY A 31 -4.93 4.32 -9.08
CA GLY A 31 -5.58 3.02 -8.95
C GLY A 31 -4.62 1.86 -8.72
N ALA A 32 -3.37 2.12 -8.32
CA ALA A 32 -2.42 1.06 -7.97
C ALA A 32 -2.77 0.48 -6.58
N GLU A 33 -2.74 -0.85 -6.48
CA GLU A 33 -2.75 -1.57 -5.20
C GLU A 33 -1.34 -1.52 -4.60
N LEU A 34 -1.25 -1.05 -3.35
CA LEU A 34 0.01 -0.87 -2.62
C LEU A 34 -0.03 -1.68 -1.33
N GLU A 35 1.11 -2.21 -0.90
CA GLU A 35 1.26 -2.89 0.39
C GLU A 35 2.03 -2.00 1.36
N VAL A 36 1.60 -1.97 2.61
CA VAL A 36 2.33 -1.32 3.72
C VAL A 36 3.51 -2.19 4.13
N VAL A 37 4.74 -1.70 3.94
CA VAL A 37 5.97 -2.44 4.28
C VAL A 37 6.65 -1.94 5.56
N ASP A 38 6.28 -0.75 6.03
CA ASP A 38 6.68 -0.18 7.34
C ASP A 38 5.57 0.76 7.83
N VAL A 39 5.52 1.03 9.14
CA VAL A 39 4.50 1.88 9.79
C VAL A 39 5.11 3.04 10.60
N SER A 40 6.45 3.10 10.74
CA SER A 40 7.11 4.12 11.57
C SER A 40 8.49 4.53 11.02
N PRO A 41 8.56 5.35 9.95
CA PRO A 41 7.44 6.00 9.25
C PRO A 41 6.76 5.07 8.23
N PRO A 42 5.52 5.35 7.81
CA PRO A 42 4.83 4.51 6.85
C PRO A 42 5.49 4.52 5.47
N VAL A 43 5.73 3.32 4.95
CA VAL A 43 6.31 3.09 3.62
C VAL A 43 5.39 2.15 2.85
N LEU A 44 5.17 2.49 1.58
CA LEU A 44 4.36 1.71 0.65
C LEU A 44 5.25 1.10 -0.43
N ASP A 45 4.92 -0.10 -0.88
CA ASP A 45 5.47 -0.72 -2.10
C ASP A 45 4.32 -1.22 -2.99
N ARG A 46 4.58 -1.64 -4.23
CA ARG A 46 3.57 -2.30 -5.06
C ARG A 46 3.07 -3.55 -4.34
N ALA A 47 1.76 -3.72 -4.25
CA ALA A 47 1.18 -4.97 -3.76
C ALA A 47 1.67 -6.14 -4.64
N PRO A 48 1.93 -7.32 -4.05
CA PRO A 48 2.31 -8.49 -4.82
C PRO A 48 1.16 -8.87 -5.76
N GLU A 49 1.49 -9.22 -7.00
CA GLU A 49 0.53 -9.88 -7.87
C GLU A 49 0.12 -11.20 -7.20
N LEU A 50 -1.18 -11.44 -7.05
CA LEU A 50 -1.67 -12.73 -6.57
C LEU A 50 -1.10 -13.83 -7.47
N GLU A 51 -0.10 -14.57 -7.00
CA GLU A 51 0.37 -15.77 -7.70
C GLU A 51 -0.83 -16.70 -7.87
N GLU A 52 -1.11 -17.18 -9.09
CA GLU A 52 -2.27 -18.04 -9.41
C GLU A 52 -2.25 -19.43 -8.72
N ASP A 53 -1.50 -19.58 -7.62
CA ASP A 53 -1.33 -20.78 -6.79
C ASP A 53 -1.98 -20.64 -5.40
N TRP A 54 -2.91 -19.68 -5.23
CA TRP A 54 -3.82 -19.67 -4.07
C TRP A 54 -4.85 -20.82 -4.20
N GLY A 55 -4.39 -22.07 -4.09
CA GLY A 55 -5.25 -23.24 -3.88
C GLY A 55 -5.16 -24.36 -4.92
N GLU A 56 -4.05 -25.11 -4.90
CA GLU A 56 -4.14 -26.56 -5.12
C GLU A 56 -4.91 -27.27 -3.98
#